data_AF-F4PXN5-F1
#
_entry.id   AF-F4PXN5-F1
#
_cell.length_a   1.000
_cell.length_b   1.000
_cell.length_c   1.000
_cell.angle_alpha   90.00
_cell.angle_beta   90.00
_cell.angle_gamma   90.00
#
_symmetry.space_group_name_H-M   'P 1'
#
loop_
_entity.id
_entity.type
_entity.pdbx_description
1 polymer ?
#
loop_
_entity_poly.entity_id
_entity_poly.type
_entity_poly.pdbx_seq_one_letter_code
_entity_poly.pdbx_strand_id
1 'polypeptide(L)'
;MIYNWSADTIFPYSFFDEVAYIEVSRNLSYLFNKNYDMLRIRAEKKKETLLLKEELFRLVWNNVVLRRLICAKIQECVLVLVPETIRLELFGSKSRHLAMIKEYKRDPKRHYELNGSFYLYTCPLLTPRIFKYYYEYVMQRKKRPTDFDLILDKISLSPRNLVDCWLFKTTYELLKSKGVPLDKMASTSTWANIVRTNNVELYNFVKTVLPLPKRVDDLKALVSVAAMTPETKLSYYERLMPISQDTKLLATLLDDLIEHDPCERYLEQVDYGTLVCTGNMGILQTLAEHAGDYIRRTITSGGSSIGGGRAERRRHRHTHLTKEMMLLAMRSKQINSVRYLHHEMEMPIETDALVEAARSCDLPFVIDVNIWTYQQQQHHHHHPSLSINQSINHISQYFTTTM
;
A
#
# COMPACT_ATOMS: atom_id res chain seq x y z
N MET A 1 25.45 -72.26 38.07
CA MET A 1 26.50 -73.19 38.53
C MET A 1 27.85 -72.58 38.17
N ILE A 2 28.67 -72.43 39.20
CA ILE A 2 30.05 -71.94 39.22
C ILE A 2 30.95 -72.89 38.42
N TYR A 3 31.98 -72.39 37.73
CA TYR A 3 33.38 -72.72 38.05
C TYR A 3 34.37 -71.66 37.51
N ASN A 4 34.95 -70.95 38.48
CA ASN A 4 36.27 -70.29 38.44
C ASN A 4 37.36 -71.25 37.98
N TRP A 5 38.43 -70.73 37.36
CA TRP A 5 39.85 -70.95 37.72
C TRP A 5 40.60 -69.67 37.29
N SER A 6 40.96 -68.81 38.25
CA SER A 6 42.24 -68.74 38.96
C SER A 6 43.34 -68.01 38.18
N ALA A 7 43.83 -66.93 38.80
CA ALA A 7 45.10 -66.32 38.51
C ALA A 7 46.23 -67.33 38.75
N ASP A 8 47.27 -67.28 37.90
CA ASP A 8 48.69 -67.38 38.27
C ASP A 8 49.50 -67.91 37.08
N THR A 9 49.95 -66.98 36.24
CA THR A 9 51.28 -67.05 35.61
C THR A 9 51.60 -65.67 35.05
N ILE A 10 52.14 -64.83 35.92
CA ILE A 10 52.88 -63.62 35.54
C ILE A 10 54.31 -64.09 35.23
N PHE A 11 54.77 -63.85 34.01
CA PHE A 11 56.19 -63.55 33.74
C PHE A 11 56.28 -62.15 33.12
N PRO A 12 57.37 -61.41 33.39
CA PRO A 12 57.28 -60.03 33.81
C PRO A 12 57.65 -59.01 32.72
N TYR A 13 57.10 -57.82 32.90
CA TYR A 13 57.46 -56.51 32.35
C TYR A 13 58.78 -56.42 31.56
N SER A 14 58.71 -55.78 30.39
CA SER A 14 59.69 -54.74 30.10
C SER A 14 59.08 -53.65 29.21
N PHE A 15 58.65 -52.56 29.84
CA PHE A 15 58.86 -51.14 29.54
C PHE A 15 58.68 -50.56 28.11
N PHE A 16 58.73 -51.37 27.05
CA PHE A 16 58.59 -50.95 25.67
C PHE A 16 57.13 -50.79 25.23
N ASP A 17 56.19 -51.50 25.86
CA ASP A 17 54.76 -51.41 25.51
C ASP A 17 54.05 -50.19 26.12
N GLU A 18 54.47 -49.69 27.29
CA GLU A 18 53.89 -48.48 27.88
C GLU A 18 54.32 -47.22 27.12
N VAL A 19 55.58 -47.13 26.71
CA VAL A 19 56.07 -46.00 25.92
C VAL A 19 55.42 -45.99 24.53
N ALA A 20 55.34 -47.16 23.87
CA ALA A 20 54.66 -47.30 22.59
C ALA A 20 53.15 -46.98 22.70
N TYR A 21 52.48 -47.43 23.77
CA TYR A 21 51.07 -47.13 24.01
C TYR A 21 50.82 -45.64 24.30
N ILE A 22 51.67 -45.00 25.13
CA ILE A 22 51.58 -43.56 25.43
C ILE A 22 51.84 -42.73 24.18
N GLU A 23 52.80 -43.12 23.35
CA GLU A 23 53.16 -42.40 22.12
C GLU A 23 52.09 -42.57 21.02
N VAL A 24 51.54 -43.77 20.87
CA VAL A 24 50.40 -44.02 19.98
C VAL A 24 49.15 -43.26 20.47
N SER A 25 48.88 -43.26 21.77
CA SER A 25 47.73 -42.52 22.36
C SER A 25 47.88 -41.00 22.21
N ARG A 26 49.09 -40.45 22.37
CA ARG A 26 49.39 -39.03 22.11
C ARG A 26 49.24 -38.67 20.64
N ASN A 27 49.74 -39.51 19.74
CA ASN A 27 49.65 -39.29 18.30
C ASN A 27 48.20 -39.38 17.80
N LEU A 28 47.41 -40.32 18.32
CA LEU A 28 45.98 -40.42 18.03
C LEU A 28 45.21 -39.21 18.60
N SER A 29 45.46 -38.80 19.84
CA SER A 29 44.84 -37.61 20.44
C SER A 29 45.18 -36.34 19.65
N TYR A 30 46.43 -36.19 19.20
CA TYR A 30 46.84 -35.08 18.34
C TYR A 30 46.13 -35.10 16.98
N LEU A 31 46.00 -36.26 16.34
CA LEU A 31 45.29 -36.42 15.07
C LEU A 31 43.78 -36.17 15.21
N PHE A 32 43.16 -36.64 16.31
CA PHE A 32 41.76 -36.38 16.60
C PHE A 32 41.49 -34.90 16.87
N ASN A 33 42.33 -34.24 17.67
CA ASN A 33 42.21 -32.80 17.94
C ASN A 33 42.43 -31.96 16.67
N LYS A 34 43.43 -32.31 15.85
CA LYS A 34 43.68 -31.63 14.57
C LYS A 34 42.54 -31.81 13.57
N ASN A 35 41.91 -33.00 13.52
CA ASN A 35 40.72 -33.24 12.71
C ASN A 35 39.50 -32.51 13.25
N TYR A 36 39.34 -32.43 14.58
CA TYR A 36 38.27 -31.67 15.23
C TYR A 36 38.40 -30.17 14.95
N ASP A 37 39.60 -29.60 15.08
CA ASP A 37 39.87 -28.20 14.75
C ASP A 37 39.65 -27.91 13.26
N MET A 38 40.07 -28.82 12.37
CA MET A 38 39.77 -28.73 10.93
C MET A 38 38.26 -28.74 10.63
N LEU A 39 37.49 -29.60 11.31
CA LEU A 39 36.03 -29.65 11.18
C LEU A 39 35.37 -28.40 11.76
N ARG A 40 35.89 -27.87 12.88
CA ARG A 40 35.43 -26.62 13.51
C ARG A 40 35.70 -25.41 12.63
N ILE A 41 36.91 -25.28 12.08
CA ILE A 41 37.28 -24.22 11.12
C ILE A 41 36.41 -24.31 9.86
N ARG A 42 36.11 -25.53 9.36
CA ARG A 42 35.18 -25.71 8.23
C ARG A 42 33.75 -25.30 8.58
N ALA A 43 33.28 -25.60 9.79
CA ALA A 43 31.96 -25.20 10.26
C ALA A 43 31.86 -23.68 10.49
N GLU A 44 32.88 -23.06 11.07
CA GLU A 44 33.01 -21.61 11.27
C GLU A 44 33.07 -20.89 9.92
N LYS A 45 33.92 -21.33 8.98
CA LYS A 45 33.94 -20.79 7.60
C LYS A 45 32.60 -20.94 6.88
N LYS A 46 31.91 -22.07 7.06
CA LYS A 46 30.57 -22.29 6.49
C LYS A 46 29.54 -21.34 7.11
N LYS A 47 29.62 -21.09 8.42
CA LYS A 47 28.77 -20.14 9.16
C LYS A 47 29.05 -18.70 8.72
N GLU A 48 30.30 -18.28 8.62
CA GLU A 48 30.69 -16.96 8.09
C GLU A 48 30.25 -16.77 6.64
N THR A 49 30.40 -17.79 5.79
CA THR A 49 29.92 -17.75 4.41
C THR A 49 28.39 -17.66 4.33
N LEU A 50 27.67 -18.32 5.24
CA LEU A 50 26.21 -18.22 5.35
C LEU A 50 25.77 -16.82 5.80
N LEU A 51 26.44 -16.24 6.81
CA LEU A 51 26.17 -14.88 7.29
C LEU A 51 26.45 -13.85 6.20
N LEU A 52 27.58 -13.95 5.50
CA LEU A 52 27.92 -13.09 4.36
C LEU A 52 26.89 -13.20 3.24
N LYS A 53 26.41 -14.42 2.95
CA LYS A 53 25.34 -14.66 1.97
C LYS A 53 24.01 -14.08 2.42
N GLU A 54 23.67 -14.17 3.71
CA GLU A 54 22.45 -13.59 4.26
C GLU A 54 22.50 -12.06 4.23
N GLU A 55 23.63 -11.46 4.56
CA GLU A 55 23.85 -10.02 4.53
C GLU A 55 23.81 -9.48 3.09
N LEU A 56 24.50 -10.16 2.15
CA LEU A 56 24.38 -9.87 0.72
C LEU A 56 22.95 -10.05 0.22
N PHE A 57 22.25 -11.11 0.65
CA PHE A 57 20.85 -11.31 0.29
C PHE A 57 19.98 -10.17 0.82
N ARG A 58 20.13 -9.77 2.08
CA ARG A 58 19.42 -8.62 2.67
C ARG A 58 19.75 -7.33 1.94
N LEU A 59 21.00 -7.05 1.61
CA LEU A 59 21.42 -5.87 0.86
C LEU A 59 20.79 -5.84 -0.54
N VAL A 60 20.82 -6.96 -1.25
CA VAL A 60 20.19 -7.11 -2.58
C VAL A 60 18.66 -7.02 -2.48
N TRP A 61 18.05 -7.59 -1.44
CA TRP A 61 16.60 -7.65 -1.25
C TRP A 61 15.99 -6.37 -0.70
N ASN A 62 16.77 -5.58 0.05
CA ASN A 62 16.38 -4.24 0.50
C ASN A 62 16.58 -3.19 -0.60
N ASN A 63 17.42 -3.48 -1.61
CA ASN A 63 17.58 -2.63 -2.77
C ASN A 63 16.43 -2.84 -3.77
N VAL A 64 15.51 -1.88 -3.83
CA VAL A 64 14.31 -1.96 -4.69
C VAL A 64 14.65 -2.16 -6.17
N VAL A 65 15.73 -1.55 -6.67
CA VAL A 65 16.15 -1.65 -8.07
C VAL A 65 16.69 -3.04 -8.39
N LEU A 66 17.61 -3.57 -7.59
CA LEU A 66 18.16 -4.92 -7.78
C LEU A 66 17.08 -5.99 -7.60
N ARG A 67 16.20 -5.80 -6.62
CA ARG A 67 15.04 -6.67 -6.41
C ARG A 67 14.13 -6.69 -7.63
N ARG A 68 13.77 -5.52 -8.20
CA ARG A 68 12.99 -5.42 -9.46
C ARG A 68 13.73 -6.07 -10.64
N LEU A 69 15.04 -5.87 -10.75
CA LEU A 69 15.87 -6.43 -11.82
C LEU A 69 15.92 -7.97 -11.76
N ILE A 70 16.15 -8.54 -10.58
CA ILE A 70 16.15 -9.99 -10.33
C ILE A 70 14.77 -10.57 -10.62
N CYS A 71 13.71 -9.93 -10.12
CA CYS A 71 12.33 -10.32 -10.39
C CYS A 71 11.99 -10.28 -11.89
N ALA A 72 12.46 -9.27 -12.62
CA ALA A 72 12.28 -9.17 -14.07
C ALA A 72 13.05 -10.24 -14.84
N LYS A 73 14.28 -10.58 -14.40
CA LYS A 73 15.13 -11.60 -15.04
C LYS A 73 14.63 -13.03 -14.84
N ILE A 74 14.03 -13.33 -13.68
CA ILE A 74 13.48 -14.66 -13.39
C ILE A 74 12.13 -14.88 -14.11
N GLN A 75 11.54 -13.86 -14.74
CA GLN A 75 10.30 -13.90 -15.55
C GLN A 75 9.04 -14.45 -14.87
N GLU A 76 9.13 -14.96 -13.63
CA GLU A 76 8.06 -15.67 -12.92
C GLU A 76 7.61 -15.02 -11.60
N CYS A 77 8.25 -13.93 -11.17
CA CYS A 77 8.26 -13.56 -9.75
C CYS A 77 7.66 -12.18 -9.43
N VAL A 78 6.39 -11.96 -9.79
CA VAL A 78 5.54 -11.02 -9.01
C VAL A 78 5.37 -11.53 -7.56
N LEU A 79 5.64 -12.83 -7.33
CA LEU A 79 5.31 -13.61 -6.14
C LEU A 79 6.27 -13.50 -4.94
N VAL A 80 7.39 -12.76 -5.03
CA VAL A 80 8.38 -12.65 -3.92
C VAL A 80 8.36 -11.29 -3.24
N LEU A 81 7.64 -10.31 -3.81
CA LEU A 81 7.51 -8.95 -3.28
C LEU A 81 6.44 -8.81 -2.20
N VAL A 82 5.84 -9.93 -1.81
CA VAL A 82 4.62 -9.97 -1.03
C VAL A 82 4.90 -10.82 0.22
N PRO A 83 4.57 -10.34 1.44
CA PRO A 83 4.77 -11.10 2.67
C PRO A 83 4.30 -12.55 2.57
N GLU A 84 5.02 -13.48 3.20
CA GLU A 84 4.76 -14.94 3.15
C GLU A 84 3.27 -15.30 3.37
N THR A 85 2.59 -14.56 4.26
CA THR A 85 1.16 -14.72 4.58
C THR A 85 0.24 -14.37 3.41
N ILE A 86 0.46 -13.23 2.78
CA ILE A 86 -0.27 -12.82 1.58
C ILE A 86 0.10 -13.70 0.39
N ARG A 87 1.37 -14.10 0.29
CA ARG A 87 1.84 -15.06 -0.70
C ARG A 87 1.03 -16.36 -0.57
N LEU A 88 0.78 -16.85 0.65
CA LEU A 88 -0.08 -18.00 0.93
C LEU A 88 -1.57 -17.77 0.60
N GLU A 89 -2.13 -16.58 0.81
CA GLU A 89 -3.52 -16.24 0.42
C GLU A 89 -3.69 -16.06 -1.11
N LEU A 90 -2.73 -15.41 -1.78
CA LEU A 90 -2.57 -15.42 -3.24
C LEU A 90 -2.41 -16.87 -3.73
N PHE A 91 -1.76 -17.73 -2.93
CA PHE A 91 -1.61 -19.14 -3.23
C PHE A 91 -2.85 -20.00 -2.91
N GLY A 92 -3.79 -19.54 -2.08
CA GLY A 92 -5.09 -20.17 -1.88
C GLY A 92 -5.93 -20.18 -3.18
N SER A 93 -5.77 -19.15 -4.02
CA SER A 93 -6.37 -19.07 -5.38
C SER A 93 -5.42 -19.52 -6.51
N LYS A 94 -4.21 -20.00 -6.19
CA LYS A 94 -3.21 -20.46 -7.17
C LYS A 94 -3.78 -21.52 -8.10
N SER A 95 -4.62 -22.41 -7.57
CA SER A 95 -5.26 -23.47 -8.35
C SER A 95 -6.07 -22.90 -9.50
N ARG A 96 -6.89 -21.87 -9.25
CA ARG A 96 -7.71 -21.22 -10.27
C ARG A 96 -6.88 -20.45 -11.30
N HIS A 97 -5.95 -19.60 -10.86
CA HIS A 97 -5.16 -18.79 -11.79
C HIS A 97 -4.12 -19.62 -12.57
N LEU A 98 -3.50 -20.63 -11.95
CA LEU A 98 -2.67 -21.57 -12.68
C LEU A 98 -3.48 -22.46 -13.60
N ALA A 99 -4.64 -22.95 -13.18
CA ALA A 99 -5.52 -23.71 -14.07
C ALA A 99 -5.91 -22.86 -15.28
N MET A 100 -6.21 -21.58 -15.06
CA MET A 100 -6.50 -20.64 -16.14
C MET A 100 -5.32 -20.44 -17.09
N ILE A 101 -4.10 -20.21 -16.58
CA ILE A 101 -2.89 -20.08 -17.43
C ILE A 101 -2.55 -21.41 -18.12
N LYS A 102 -2.77 -22.56 -17.47
CA LYS A 102 -2.56 -23.89 -18.06
C LYS A 102 -3.57 -24.19 -19.16
N GLU A 103 -4.85 -23.92 -18.91
CA GLU A 103 -5.93 -24.03 -19.89
C GLU A 103 -5.64 -23.13 -21.08
N TYR A 104 -5.28 -21.87 -20.81
CA TYR A 104 -4.88 -20.91 -21.82
C TYR A 104 -3.70 -21.39 -22.67
N LYS A 105 -2.63 -21.89 -22.03
CA LYS A 105 -1.47 -22.45 -22.74
C LYS A 105 -1.81 -23.68 -23.57
N ARG A 106 -2.84 -24.45 -23.15
CA ARG A 106 -3.31 -25.65 -23.86
C ARG A 106 -4.18 -25.29 -25.06
N ASP A 107 -5.13 -24.38 -24.89
CA ASP A 107 -6.07 -23.95 -25.93
C ASP A 107 -6.55 -22.49 -25.68
N PRO A 108 -5.86 -21.49 -26.26
CA PRO A 108 -6.22 -20.09 -26.12
C PRO A 108 -7.62 -19.75 -26.63
N LYS A 109 -8.06 -20.44 -27.70
CA LYS A 109 -9.34 -20.18 -28.35
C LYS A 109 -10.48 -20.65 -27.45
N ARG A 110 -10.38 -21.88 -26.95
CA ARG A 110 -11.36 -22.43 -26.00
C ARG A 110 -11.42 -21.63 -24.71
N HIS A 111 -10.27 -21.22 -24.18
CA HIS A 111 -10.24 -20.40 -22.97
C HIS A 111 -11.04 -19.09 -23.16
N TYR A 112 -10.83 -18.40 -24.28
CA TYR A 112 -11.59 -17.20 -24.61
C TYR A 112 -13.09 -17.46 -24.84
N GLU A 113 -13.45 -18.56 -25.51
CA GLU A 113 -14.85 -18.89 -25.76
C GLU A 113 -15.63 -19.20 -24.46
N LEU A 114 -14.96 -19.82 -23.48
CA LEU A 114 -15.59 -20.19 -22.20
C LEU A 114 -15.58 -19.05 -21.18
N ASN A 115 -14.48 -18.30 -21.09
CA ASN A 115 -14.26 -17.33 -20.02
C ASN A 115 -14.29 -15.88 -20.52
N GLY A 116 -14.16 -15.62 -21.81
CA GLY A 116 -13.98 -14.27 -22.35
C GLY A 116 -12.56 -13.71 -22.12
N SER A 117 -12.31 -12.50 -22.62
CA SER A 117 -10.99 -11.85 -22.53
C SER A 117 -10.67 -11.26 -21.16
N PHE A 118 -11.70 -10.88 -20.40
CA PHE A 118 -11.55 -10.12 -19.17
C PHE A 118 -10.75 -10.86 -18.09
N TYR A 119 -11.04 -12.14 -17.85
CA TYR A 119 -10.41 -12.92 -16.77
C TYR A 119 -8.90 -13.11 -16.96
N LEU A 120 -8.42 -13.17 -18.20
CA LEU A 120 -6.99 -13.28 -18.46
C LEU A 120 -6.26 -11.98 -18.09
N TYR A 121 -6.85 -10.82 -18.38
CA TYR A 121 -6.24 -9.50 -18.12
C TYR A 121 -6.16 -9.17 -16.63
N THR A 122 -7.13 -9.63 -15.84
CA THR A 122 -7.11 -9.48 -14.38
C THR A 122 -6.25 -10.54 -13.68
N CYS A 123 -5.57 -11.43 -14.42
CA CYS A 123 -4.75 -12.48 -13.84
C CYS A 123 -3.43 -11.91 -13.28
N PRO A 124 -3.10 -12.14 -12.00
CA PRO A 124 -1.80 -11.73 -11.44
C PRO A 124 -0.60 -12.45 -12.09
N LEU A 125 -0.84 -13.61 -12.73
CA LEU A 125 0.19 -14.41 -13.39
C LEU A 125 0.35 -14.06 -14.88
N LEU A 126 -0.36 -13.04 -15.39
CA LEU A 126 -0.22 -12.61 -16.77
C LEU A 126 1.16 -11.99 -16.99
N THR A 127 1.90 -12.57 -17.94
CA THR A 127 3.19 -12.03 -18.39
C THR A 127 3.05 -11.36 -19.75
N PRO A 128 3.94 -10.43 -20.12
CA PRO A 128 3.92 -9.81 -21.45
C PRO A 128 4.01 -10.83 -22.59
N ARG A 129 4.74 -11.93 -22.38
CA ARG A 129 4.84 -13.02 -23.38
C ARG A 129 3.50 -13.74 -23.58
N ILE A 130 2.80 -14.04 -22.49
CA ILE A 130 1.46 -14.68 -22.53
C ILE A 130 0.46 -13.72 -23.19
N PHE A 131 0.48 -12.44 -22.81
CA PHE A 131 -0.35 -11.39 -23.41
C PHE A 131 -0.08 -11.24 -24.91
N LYS A 132 1.18 -11.13 -25.33
CA LYS A 132 1.55 -10.98 -26.74
C LYS A 132 1.02 -12.16 -27.57
N TYR A 133 1.26 -13.38 -27.09
CA TYR A 133 0.74 -14.58 -27.74
C TYR A 133 -0.80 -14.55 -27.84
N TYR A 134 -1.49 -14.10 -26.79
CA TYR A 134 -2.94 -13.96 -26.79
C TYR A 134 -3.46 -12.96 -27.82
N TYR A 135 -2.84 -11.78 -27.84
CA TYR A 135 -3.20 -10.71 -28.74
C TYR A 135 -3.00 -11.14 -30.20
N GLU A 136 -1.87 -11.77 -30.52
CA GLU A 136 -1.56 -12.23 -31.87
C GLU A 136 -2.42 -13.43 -32.31
N TYR A 137 -2.73 -14.36 -31.39
CA TYR A 137 -3.43 -15.60 -31.74
C TYR A 137 -4.96 -15.48 -31.72
N VAL A 138 -5.51 -14.87 -30.68
CA VAL A 138 -6.97 -14.82 -30.46
C VAL A 138 -7.56 -13.54 -31.00
N MET A 139 -6.94 -12.38 -30.70
CA MET A 139 -7.52 -11.09 -31.04
C MET A 139 -7.38 -10.78 -32.53
N GLN A 140 -6.20 -10.97 -33.14
CA GLN A 140 -6.04 -10.69 -34.58
C GLN A 140 -6.88 -11.59 -35.50
N ARG A 141 -7.21 -12.81 -35.08
CA ARG A 141 -7.99 -13.76 -35.89
C ARG A 141 -9.49 -13.49 -35.89
N LYS A 142 -10.02 -12.87 -34.84
CA LYS A 142 -11.43 -12.44 -34.81
C LYS A 142 -11.50 -11.05 -35.43
N LYS A 143 -11.96 -10.96 -36.68
CA LYS A 143 -12.21 -9.71 -37.44
C LYS A 143 -13.32 -8.83 -36.81
N ARG A 144 -13.38 -8.70 -35.49
CA ARG A 144 -14.34 -7.85 -34.77
C ARG A 144 -13.57 -6.68 -34.13
N PRO A 145 -13.65 -5.48 -34.73
CA PRO A 145 -12.93 -4.29 -34.26
C PRO A 145 -13.27 -3.88 -32.82
N THR A 146 -14.49 -4.17 -32.36
CA THR A 146 -15.01 -3.69 -31.07
C THR A 146 -14.39 -4.34 -29.85
N ASP A 147 -13.74 -5.51 -29.99
CA ASP A 147 -13.03 -6.17 -28.87
C ASP A 147 -11.59 -5.63 -28.68
N PHE A 148 -11.08 -4.84 -29.63
CA PHE A 148 -9.77 -4.19 -29.56
C PHE A 148 -9.82 -2.87 -28.79
N ASP A 149 -10.98 -2.22 -28.78
CA ASP A 149 -11.18 -0.98 -28.07
C ASP A 149 -10.97 -1.24 -26.57
N LEU A 150 -10.08 -0.47 -25.95
CA LEU A 150 -9.87 -0.44 -24.50
C LEU A 150 -9.14 -1.65 -23.89
N ILE A 151 -8.19 -2.26 -24.60
CA ILE A 151 -7.28 -3.27 -24.00
C ILE A 151 -6.52 -2.71 -22.79
N LEU A 152 -6.13 -1.43 -22.81
CA LEU A 152 -5.46 -0.82 -21.66
C LEU A 152 -6.41 -0.63 -20.47
N ASP A 153 -7.72 -0.44 -20.69
CA ASP A 153 -8.69 -0.44 -19.58
C ASP A 153 -8.67 -1.80 -18.87
N LYS A 154 -8.60 -2.91 -19.62
CA LYS A 154 -8.57 -4.25 -19.04
C LYS A 154 -7.22 -4.57 -18.39
N ILE A 155 -6.11 -4.18 -19.01
CA ILE A 155 -4.77 -4.42 -18.48
C ILE A 155 -4.48 -3.55 -17.26
N SER A 156 -5.01 -2.33 -17.19
CA SER A 156 -4.86 -1.44 -16.04
C SER A 156 -5.47 -2.04 -14.76
N LEU A 157 -6.49 -2.89 -14.87
CA LEU A 157 -7.06 -3.68 -13.76
C LEU A 157 -6.18 -4.83 -13.28
N SER A 158 -5.08 -5.13 -13.97
CA SER A 158 -4.19 -6.20 -13.54
C SER A 158 -3.60 -5.85 -12.17
N PRO A 159 -3.75 -6.71 -11.14
CA PRO A 159 -3.21 -6.43 -9.81
C PRO A 159 -1.68 -6.34 -9.81
N ARG A 160 -1.02 -6.84 -10.86
CA ARG A 160 0.41 -6.69 -11.07
C ARG A 160 0.85 -5.23 -11.17
N ASN A 161 -0.03 -4.35 -11.64
CA ASN A 161 0.22 -2.92 -11.78
C ASN A 161 0.41 -2.20 -10.44
N LEU A 162 0.07 -2.85 -9.31
CA LEU A 162 0.40 -2.39 -7.96
C LEU A 162 1.92 -2.44 -7.68
N VAL A 163 2.66 -3.27 -8.42
CA VAL A 163 4.05 -3.63 -8.11
C VAL A 163 5.02 -3.18 -9.18
N ASP A 164 4.66 -3.39 -10.45
CA ASP A 164 5.49 -3.06 -11.59
C ASP A 164 4.64 -2.46 -12.72
N CYS A 165 5.28 -1.72 -13.62
CA CYS A 165 4.62 -1.16 -14.81
C CYS A 165 4.95 -1.95 -16.09
N TRP A 166 5.63 -3.10 -16.00
CA TRP A 166 6.25 -3.76 -17.16
C TRP A 166 5.21 -4.40 -18.07
N LEU A 167 4.18 -5.03 -17.49
CA LEU A 167 3.06 -5.58 -18.26
C LEU A 167 2.33 -4.48 -19.04
N PHE A 168 1.99 -3.38 -18.36
CA PHE A 168 1.32 -2.25 -18.97
C PHE A 168 2.17 -1.64 -20.09
N LYS A 169 3.44 -1.31 -19.82
CA LYS A 169 4.38 -0.74 -20.79
C LYS A 169 4.54 -1.62 -22.03
N THR A 170 4.76 -2.91 -21.85
CA THR A 170 4.94 -3.83 -22.98
C THR A 170 3.66 -3.98 -23.80
N THR A 171 2.50 -3.93 -23.14
CA THR A 171 1.20 -3.96 -23.80
C THR A 171 0.97 -2.71 -24.64
N TYR A 172 1.24 -1.53 -24.08
CA TYR A 172 1.18 -0.25 -24.82
C TYR A 172 2.07 -0.28 -26.07
N GLU A 173 3.34 -0.66 -25.93
CA GLU A 173 4.27 -0.73 -27.06
C GLU A 173 3.81 -1.72 -28.14
N LEU A 174 3.22 -2.86 -27.74
CA LEU A 174 2.64 -3.80 -28.69
C LEU A 174 1.48 -3.16 -29.46
N LEU A 175 0.53 -2.53 -28.77
CA LEU A 175 -0.62 -1.88 -29.43
C LEU A 175 -0.18 -0.76 -30.38
N LYS A 176 0.80 0.06 -29.94
CA LYS A 176 1.39 1.14 -30.74
C LYS A 176 2.05 0.59 -32.00
N SER A 177 2.84 -0.48 -31.88
CA SER A 177 3.50 -1.13 -33.03
C SER A 177 2.50 -1.71 -34.05
N LYS A 178 1.26 -1.97 -33.62
CA LYS A 178 0.17 -2.48 -34.48
C LYS A 178 -0.69 -1.36 -35.06
N GLY A 179 -0.33 -0.09 -34.84
CA GLY A 179 -1.03 1.06 -35.40
C GLY A 179 -2.39 1.33 -34.75
N VAL A 180 -2.61 0.87 -33.52
CA VAL A 180 -3.84 1.20 -32.78
C VAL A 180 -3.81 2.71 -32.47
N PRO A 181 -4.89 3.47 -32.75
CA PRO A 181 -4.97 4.89 -32.39
C PRO A 181 -5.03 5.09 -30.86
N LEU A 182 -4.39 6.15 -30.34
CA LEU A 182 -4.33 6.42 -28.88
C LEU A 182 -5.71 6.58 -28.24
N ASP A 183 -6.64 7.23 -28.92
CA ASP A 183 -8.04 7.43 -28.51
C ASP A 183 -8.82 6.12 -28.38
N LYS A 184 -8.34 5.03 -28.99
CA LYS A 184 -8.91 3.68 -28.89
C LYS A 184 -8.18 2.78 -27.90
N MET A 185 -6.98 3.17 -27.48
CA MET A 185 -6.17 2.36 -26.54
C MET A 185 -6.69 2.45 -25.11
N ALA A 186 -7.11 3.65 -24.70
CA ALA A 186 -7.41 3.97 -23.31
C ALA A 186 -8.65 4.86 -23.18
N SER A 187 -9.40 4.69 -22.10
CA SER A 187 -10.44 5.60 -21.68
C SER A 187 -10.12 6.25 -20.33
N THR A 188 -11.03 7.08 -19.83
CA THR A 188 -11.04 7.55 -18.44
C THR A 188 -10.93 6.39 -17.43
N SER A 189 -11.45 5.20 -17.78
CA SER A 189 -11.34 4.01 -16.93
C SER A 189 -9.88 3.52 -16.80
N THR A 190 -9.08 3.58 -17.87
CA THR A 190 -7.63 3.28 -17.80
C THR A 190 -6.98 4.15 -16.72
N TRP A 191 -7.22 5.46 -16.77
CA TRP A 191 -6.66 6.42 -15.82
C TRP A 191 -7.13 6.16 -14.39
N ALA A 192 -8.43 5.94 -14.17
CA ALA A 192 -8.96 5.65 -12.84
C ALA A 192 -8.35 4.37 -12.25
N ASN A 193 -8.11 3.35 -13.08
CA ASN A 193 -7.48 2.10 -12.65
C ASN A 193 -5.99 2.30 -12.32
N ILE A 194 -5.25 3.09 -13.10
CA ILE A 194 -3.84 3.42 -12.82
C ILE A 194 -3.72 4.20 -11.51
N VAL A 195 -4.57 5.22 -11.31
CA VAL A 195 -4.56 6.02 -10.08
C VAL A 195 -4.88 5.13 -8.88
N ARG A 196 -5.86 4.22 -9.01
CA ARG A 196 -6.20 3.25 -7.95
C ARG A 196 -5.05 2.31 -7.59
N THR A 197 -4.08 2.07 -8.48
CA THR A 197 -2.95 1.21 -8.11
C THR A 197 -1.97 1.88 -7.15
N ASN A 198 -2.08 3.19 -6.95
CA ASN A 198 -1.14 3.99 -6.16
C ASN A 198 0.33 3.78 -6.59
N ASN A 199 0.58 3.42 -7.84
CA ASN A 199 1.91 3.16 -8.37
C ASN A 199 2.43 4.37 -9.16
N VAL A 200 3.24 5.19 -8.49
CA VAL A 200 3.82 6.43 -9.06
C VAL A 200 4.62 6.16 -10.34
N GLU A 201 5.34 5.04 -10.43
CA GLU A 201 6.12 4.69 -11.62
C GLU A 201 5.20 4.39 -12.82
N LEU A 202 4.11 3.67 -12.59
CA LEU A 202 3.12 3.40 -13.62
C LEU A 202 2.42 4.70 -14.05
N TYR A 203 2.02 5.54 -13.11
CA TYR A 203 1.40 6.84 -13.41
C TYR A 203 2.32 7.73 -14.25
N ASN A 204 3.59 7.89 -13.82
CA ASN A 204 4.58 8.68 -14.54
C ASN A 204 4.90 8.11 -15.92
N PHE A 205 4.89 6.78 -16.10
CA PHE A 205 4.98 6.21 -17.42
C PHE A 205 3.76 6.60 -18.26
N VAL A 206 2.55 6.39 -17.75
CA VAL A 206 1.32 6.57 -18.51
C VAL A 206 1.14 8.02 -18.97
N LYS A 207 1.42 9.00 -18.13
CA LYS A 207 1.31 10.42 -18.52
C LYS A 207 2.23 10.84 -19.66
N THR A 208 3.33 10.11 -19.89
CA THR A 208 4.22 10.35 -21.03
C THR A 208 3.73 9.76 -22.35
N VAL A 209 2.78 8.81 -22.30
CA VAL A 209 2.37 8.02 -23.47
C VAL A 209 0.89 8.11 -23.81
N LEU A 210 0.05 8.51 -22.87
CA LEU A 210 -1.40 8.70 -23.04
C LEU A 210 -1.78 10.14 -22.64
N PRO A 211 -2.72 10.77 -23.37
CA PRO A 211 -3.23 12.08 -22.96
C PRO A 211 -4.04 11.97 -21.67
N LEU A 212 -3.89 12.96 -20.79
CA LEU A 212 -4.77 13.13 -19.63
C LEU A 212 -6.23 13.36 -20.08
N PRO A 213 -7.23 12.93 -19.30
CA PRO A 213 -8.63 13.21 -19.60
C PRO A 213 -8.88 14.72 -19.67
N LYS A 214 -9.60 15.18 -20.69
CA LYS A 214 -9.87 16.62 -20.89
C LYS A 214 -11.08 17.12 -20.12
N ARG A 215 -12.00 16.24 -19.73
CA ARG A 215 -13.24 16.64 -19.06
C ARG A 215 -12.93 16.86 -17.59
N VAL A 216 -13.29 18.03 -17.08
CA VAL A 216 -13.10 18.37 -15.66
C VAL A 216 -13.72 17.33 -14.73
N ASP A 217 -14.89 16.77 -15.08
CA ASP A 217 -15.54 15.73 -14.26
C ASP A 217 -14.75 14.41 -14.20
N ASP A 218 -14.00 14.09 -15.26
CA ASP A 218 -13.11 12.93 -15.27
C ASP A 218 -11.90 13.17 -14.35
N LEU A 219 -11.33 14.39 -14.39
CA LEU A 219 -10.22 14.78 -13.52
C LEU A 219 -10.63 14.80 -12.04
N LYS A 220 -11.83 15.32 -11.72
CA LYS A 220 -12.44 15.24 -10.39
C LYS A 220 -12.51 13.80 -9.88
N ALA A 221 -12.96 12.88 -10.75
CA ALA A 221 -13.06 11.47 -10.40
C ALA A 221 -11.67 10.85 -10.14
N LEU A 222 -10.64 11.24 -10.89
CA LEU A 222 -9.26 10.77 -10.64
C LEU A 222 -8.75 11.22 -9.27
N VAL A 223 -8.91 12.50 -8.92
CA VAL A 223 -8.48 13.00 -7.60
C VAL A 223 -9.26 12.33 -6.49
N SER A 224 -10.58 12.14 -6.66
CA SER A 224 -11.41 11.40 -5.71
C SER A 224 -10.88 9.98 -5.50
N VAL A 225 -10.56 9.25 -6.58
CA VAL A 225 -10.00 7.89 -6.50
C VAL A 225 -8.61 7.88 -5.83
N ALA A 226 -7.76 8.87 -6.08
CA ALA A 226 -6.44 8.99 -5.45
C ALA A 226 -6.55 9.30 -3.95
N ALA A 227 -7.55 10.09 -3.56
CA ALA A 227 -7.84 10.47 -2.19
C ALA A 227 -8.77 9.48 -1.47
N MET A 228 -9.19 8.40 -2.12
CA MET A 228 -10.04 7.39 -1.49
C MET A 228 -9.25 6.56 -0.50
N THR A 229 -9.84 6.38 0.66
CA THR A 229 -9.37 5.47 1.68
C THR A 229 -9.71 4.06 1.22
N PRO A 230 -8.81 3.07 1.37
CA PRO A 230 -9.13 1.68 1.06
C PRO A 230 -10.14 1.12 2.08
N GLU A 231 -11.38 1.61 2.11
CA GLU A 231 -12.38 1.23 3.10
C GLU A 231 -13.16 -0.03 2.70
N THR A 232 -13.03 -1.06 3.54
CA THR A 232 -13.88 -2.25 3.82
C THR A 232 -14.41 -3.13 2.68
N LYS A 233 -14.37 -2.69 1.42
CA LYS A 233 -14.65 -3.48 0.22
C LYS A 233 -13.45 -3.51 -0.71
N LEU A 234 -12.28 -3.71 -0.12
CA LEU A 234 -11.10 -4.13 -0.88
C LEU A 234 -11.50 -5.31 -1.76
N SER A 235 -11.33 -5.19 -3.07
CA SER A 235 -11.39 -6.31 -3.99
C SER A 235 -10.48 -7.42 -3.47
N TYR A 236 -10.73 -8.66 -3.92
CA TYR A 236 -9.90 -9.81 -3.52
C TYR A 236 -8.40 -9.50 -3.64
N TYR A 237 -7.98 -8.73 -4.64
CA TYR A 237 -6.58 -8.37 -4.84
C TYR A 237 -6.09 -7.21 -3.97
N GLU A 238 -6.91 -6.21 -3.68
CA GLU A 238 -6.54 -5.10 -2.79
C GLU A 238 -6.39 -5.56 -1.33
N ARG A 239 -7.06 -6.66 -0.94
CA ARG A 239 -6.80 -7.34 0.34
C ARG A 239 -5.45 -8.03 0.38
N LEU A 240 -5.08 -8.65 -0.73
CA LEU A 240 -3.82 -9.38 -0.84
C LEU A 240 -2.67 -8.39 -0.90
N MET A 241 -2.75 -7.40 -1.77
CA MET A 241 -1.71 -6.40 -1.91
C MET A 241 -2.23 -5.09 -1.33
N PRO A 242 -2.10 -4.87 0.01
CA PRO A 242 -2.56 -3.64 0.61
C PRO A 242 -1.86 -2.49 -0.11
N ILE A 243 -2.68 -1.63 -0.72
CA ILE A 243 -2.21 -0.40 -1.32
C ILE A 243 -1.50 0.37 -0.21
N SER A 244 -0.25 0.75 -0.44
CA SER A 244 0.51 1.56 0.51
C SER A 244 -0.33 2.78 0.90
N GLN A 245 -0.35 3.16 2.18
CA GLN A 245 -0.94 4.44 2.62
C GLN A 245 -0.12 5.66 2.15
N ASP A 246 0.94 5.44 1.37
CA ASP A 246 1.73 6.47 0.72
C ASP A 246 0.85 7.32 -0.20
N THR A 247 0.98 8.64 -0.09
CA THR A 247 0.20 9.61 -0.85
C THR A 247 0.99 10.21 -2.01
N LYS A 248 2.19 9.71 -2.33
CA LYS A 248 3.01 10.22 -3.43
C LYS A 248 2.30 10.26 -4.79
N LEU A 249 1.45 9.28 -5.11
CA LEU A 249 0.70 9.34 -6.38
C LEU A 249 -0.30 10.49 -6.35
N LEU A 250 -1.02 10.68 -5.23
CA LEU A 250 -1.92 11.80 -5.05
C LEU A 250 -1.17 13.14 -5.17
N ALA A 251 -0.03 13.29 -4.49
CA ALA A 251 0.84 14.47 -4.60
C ALA A 251 1.23 14.74 -6.07
N THR A 252 1.77 13.73 -6.75
CA THR A 252 2.19 13.85 -8.16
C THR A 252 1.02 14.20 -9.08
N LEU A 253 -0.16 13.62 -8.83
CA LEU A 253 -1.37 13.93 -9.60
C LEU A 253 -1.82 15.37 -9.39
N LEU A 254 -1.79 15.88 -8.15
CA LEU A 254 -2.19 17.26 -7.85
C LEU A 254 -1.23 18.26 -8.50
N ASP A 255 0.08 18.03 -8.41
CA ASP A 255 1.10 18.86 -9.07
C ASP A 255 0.88 18.94 -10.58
N ASP A 256 0.68 17.77 -11.23
CA ASP A 256 0.43 17.70 -12.67
C ASP A 256 -0.88 18.43 -13.07
N LEU A 257 -1.92 18.36 -12.24
CA LEU A 257 -3.19 19.03 -12.50
C LEU A 257 -3.08 20.55 -12.35
N ILE A 258 -2.37 21.03 -11.33
CA ILE A 258 -2.15 22.46 -11.09
C ILE A 258 -1.32 23.08 -12.21
N GLU A 259 -0.29 22.37 -12.69
CA GLU A 259 0.50 22.80 -13.85
C GLU A 259 -0.35 22.87 -15.12
N HIS A 260 -1.28 21.92 -15.29
CA HIS A 260 -2.12 21.85 -16.49
C HIS A 260 -3.27 22.86 -16.51
N ASP A 261 -4.00 22.98 -15.40
CA ASP A 261 -5.13 23.89 -15.22
C ASP A 261 -5.26 24.25 -13.73
N PRO A 262 -4.74 25.41 -13.30
CA PRO A 262 -4.79 25.86 -11.90
C PRO A 262 -6.21 26.29 -11.53
N CYS A 263 -7.12 25.33 -11.39
CA CYS A 263 -8.51 25.56 -11.00
C CYS A 263 -8.94 24.66 -9.84
N GLU A 264 -9.67 25.20 -8.87
CA GLU A 264 -10.15 24.46 -7.69
C GLU A 264 -11.14 23.32 -7.98
N ARG A 265 -11.60 23.18 -9.24
CA ARG A 265 -12.72 22.31 -9.57
C ARG A 265 -12.41 20.83 -9.37
N TYR A 266 -11.16 20.37 -9.50
CA TYR A 266 -10.84 18.96 -9.36
C TYR A 266 -11.00 18.42 -7.92
N LEU A 267 -11.05 19.29 -6.90
CA LEU A 267 -11.23 18.89 -5.50
C LEU A 267 -12.70 18.67 -5.11
N GLU A 268 -13.66 19.08 -5.95
CA GLU A 268 -15.10 19.05 -5.63
C GLU A 268 -15.67 17.64 -5.37
N GLN A 269 -14.96 16.57 -5.73
CA GLN A 269 -15.36 15.17 -5.48
C GLN A 269 -14.56 14.48 -4.37
N VAL A 270 -13.66 15.20 -3.68
CA VAL A 270 -12.95 14.66 -2.53
C VAL A 270 -13.91 14.59 -1.33
N ASP A 271 -14.06 13.42 -0.73
CA ASP A 271 -14.88 13.22 0.47
C ASP A 271 -14.06 13.50 1.74
N TYR A 272 -13.81 14.79 1.99
CA TYR A 272 -13.14 15.25 3.21
C TYR A 272 -13.87 14.80 4.49
N GLY A 273 -15.19 14.61 4.44
CA GLY A 273 -15.97 14.16 5.59
C GLY A 273 -15.55 12.76 6.02
N THR A 274 -15.43 11.83 5.07
CA THR A 274 -14.91 10.48 5.32
C THR A 274 -13.46 10.54 5.79
N LEU A 275 -12.58 11.30 5.10
CA LEU A 275 -11.16 11.44 5.48
C LEU A 275 -10.96 11.89 6.94
N VAL A 276 -11.74 12.89 7.35
CA VAL A 276 -11.72 13.44 8.71
C VAL A 276 -12.27 12.43 9.72
N CYS A 277 -13.40 11.79 9.41
CA CYS A 277 -14.03 10.78 10.27
C CYS A 277 -13.13 9.59 10.54
N THR A 278 -12.34 9.17 9.56
CA THR A 278 -11.48 7.98 9.67
C THR A 278 -10.04 8.31 10.05
N GLY A 279 -9.71 9.60 10.23
CA GLY A 279 -8.36 10.02 10.64
C GLY A 279 -7.29 9.80 9.57
N ASN A 280 -7.64 9.88 8.27
CA ASN A 280 -6.71 9.65 7.17
C ASN A 280 -5.82 10.88 6.90
N MET A 281 -4.96 11.16 7.89
CA MET A 281 -4.14 12.36 7.97
C MET A 281 -3.14 12.51 6.83
N GLY A 282 -2.55 11.41 6.34
CA GLY A 282 -1.61 11.47 5.22
C GLY A 282 -2.25 12.06 3.97
N ILE A 283 -3.49 11.66 3.66
CA ILE A 283 -4.25 12.17 2.51
C ILE A 283 -4.61 13.64 2.73
N LEU A 284 -5.11 14.00 3.91
CA LEU A 284 -5.45 15.39 4.26
C LEU A 284 -4.24 16.31 4.13
N GLN A 285 -3.11 15.94 4.73
CA GLN A 285 -1.87 16.71 4.67
C GLN A 285 -1.38 16.88 3.23
N THR A 286 -1.42 15.83 2.42
CA THR A 286 -1.02 15.89 1.01
C THR A 286 -1.91 16.84 0.20
N LEU A 287 -3.23 16.82 0.46
CA LEU A 287 -4.16 17.74 -0.19
C LEU A 287 -3.87 19.20 0.21
N ALA A 288 -3.57 19.47 1.48
CA ALA A 288 -3.21 20.82 1.91
C ALA A 288 -1.86 21.29 1.35
N GLU A 289 -0.84 20.43 1.38
CA GLU A 289 0.50 20.77 0.91
C GLU A 289 0.52 21.09 -0.59
N HIS A 290 -0.15 20.26 -1.40
CA HIS A 290 -0.09 20.39 -2.85
C HIS A 290 -1.24 21.23 -3.44
N ALA A 291 -2.40 21.30 -2.78
CA ALA A 291 -3.58 21.96 -3.33
C ALA A 291 -4.31 22.86 -2.32
N GLY A 292 -3.67 23.21 -1.20
CA GLY A 292 -4.29 23.93 -0.07
C GLY A 292 -4.95 25.25 -0.44
N ASP A 293 -4.33 26.02 -1.34
CA ASP A 293 -4.84 27.31 -1.84
C ASP A 293 -6.14 27.15 -2.64
N TYR A 294 -6.39 25.96 -3.17
CA TYR A 294 -7.56 25.62 -3.97
C TYR A 294 -8.66 24.91 -3.16
N ILE A 295 -8.42 24.58 -1.89
CA ILE A 295 -9.42 23.94 -1.04
C ILE A 295 -10.45 24.99 -0.60
N ARG A 296 -11.70 24.84 -1.05
CA ARG A 296 -12.81 25.71 -0.61
C ARG A 296 -13.08 25.55 0.89
N ARG A 297 -12.92 26.65 1.63
CA ARG A 297 -13.24 26.76 3.05
C ARG A 297 -14.53 27.55 3.21
N THR A 298 -15.54 26.95 3.83
CA THR A 298 -16.77 27.68 4.20
C THR A 298 -16.78 27.88 5.72
N ILE A 299 -16.24 29.01 6.17
CA ILE A 299 -16.08 29.35 7.59
C ILE A 299 -17.32 30.08 8.14
N THR A 300 -18.21 30.58 7.29
CA THR A 300 -19.41 31.31 7.73
C THR A 300 -20.53 30.38 8.19
N SER A 301 -20.92 30.51 9.46
CA SER A 301 -22.19 29.99 9.98
C SER A 301 -23.34 30.72 9.28
N GLY A 302 -24.28 29.97 8.71
CA GLY A 302 -25.58 30.56 8.34
C GLY A 302 -25.65 31.21 6.97
N GLY A 303 -25.22 30.52 5.92
CA GLY A 303 -25.64 30.83 4.55
C GLY A 303 -26.71 29.83 4.10
N SER A 304 -27.97 30.20 4.29
CA SER A 304 -29.13 29.45 3.81
C SER A 304 -28.99 29.14 2.32
N SER A 305 -28.55 27.94 1.95
CA SER A 305 -28.73 27.40 0.60
C SER A 305 -30.20 26.99 0.45
N ILE A 306 -31.04 28.03 0.36
CA ILE A 306 -32.42 28.00 -0.10
C ILE A 306 -32.34 27.65 -1.59
N GLY A 307 -32.36 26.36 -1.91
CA GLY A 307 -32.41 25.93 -3.31
C GLY A 307 -31.94 24.49 -3.57
N GLY A 308 -31.00 23.95 -2.77
CA GLY A 308 -30.46 22.62 -3.02
C GLY A 308 -31.31 21.50 -2.40
N GLY A 309 -31.66 20.48 -3.19
CA GLY A 309 -32.32 19.27 -2.69
C GLY A 309 -31.48 18.53 -1.62
N ARG A 310 -32.09 17.62 -0.85
CA ARG A 310 -31.42 16.85 0.23
C ARG A 310 -30.09 16.19 -0.22
N ALA A 311 -30.01 15.72 -1.45
CA ALA A 311 -28.80 15.07 -2.00
C ALA A 311 -27.65 16.06 -2.24
N GLU A 312 -27.96 17.28 -2.69
CA GLU A 312 -27.00 18.33 -2.97
C GLU A 312 -26.43 18.92 -1.67
N ARG A 313 -27.30 19.10 -0.66
CA ARG A 313 -26.88 19.46 0.69
C ARG A 313 -25.95 18.41 1.30
N ARG A 314 -26.20 17.12 1.09
CA ARG A 314 -25.28 16.06 1.54
C ARG A 314 -23.93 16.15 0.84
N ARG A 315 -23.91 16.27 -0.49
CA ARG A 315 -22.64 16.40 -1.25
C ARG A 315 -21.82 17.60 -0.79
N HIS A 316 -22.44 18.76 -0.60
CA HIS A 316 -21.75 19.96 -0.14
C HIS A 316 -21.11 19.79 1.24
N ARG A 317 -21.74 19.05 2.16
CA ARG A 317 -21.24 18.82 3.52
C ARG A 317 -19.98 17.96 3.59
N HIS A 318 -19.80 17.10 2.59
CA HIS A 318 -18.69 16.14 2.55
C HIS A 318 -17.53 16.58 1.65
N THR A 319 -17.77 17.51 0.72
CA THR A 319 -16.79 17.92 -0.31
C THR A 319 -16.11 19.26 -0.03
N HIS A 320 -16.50 19.96 1.03
CA HIS A 320 -15.96 21.27 1.40
C HIS A 320 -15.53 21.25 2.85
N LEU A 321 -14.41 21.88 3.19
CA LEU A 321 -14.03 22.05 4.59
C LEU A 321 -15.00 23.03 5.26
N THR A 322 -15.90 22.47 6.06
CA THR A 322 -16.98 23.17 6.77
C THR A 322 -16.95 22.84 8.25
N LYS A 323 -17.60 23.66 9.09
CA LYS A 323 -17.74 23.41 10.54
C LYS A 323 -18.30 22.02 10.87
N GLU A 324 -19.12 21.45 9.99
CA GLU A 324 -19.63 20.08 10.15
C GLU A 324 -18.50 19.04 10.16
N MET A 325 -17.38 19.29 9.48
CA MET A 325 -16.21 18.41 9.54
C MET A 325 -15.53 18.42 10.90
N MET A 326 -15.47 19.57 11.58
CA MET A 326 -14.98 19.63 12.96
C MET A 326 -15.87 18.81 13.89
N LEU A 327 -17.20 18.91 13.73
CA LEU A 327 -18.15 18.07 14.48
C LEU A 327 -17.96 16.58 14.20
N LEU A 328 -17.75 16.21 12.93
CA LEU A 328 -17.49 14.83 12.52
C LEU A 328 -16.17 14.31 13.11
N ALA A 329 -15.11 15.11 13.11
CA ALA A 329 -13.83 14.77 13.73
C ALA A 329 -13.98 14.49 15.22
N MET A 330 -14.73 15.35 15.93
CA MET A 330 -15.02 15.22 17.36
C MET A 330 -15.84 13.96 17.67
N ARG A 331 -16.92 13.73 16.93
CA ARG A 331 -17.78 12.54 17.08
C ARG A 331 -17.03 11.24 16.83
N SER A 332 -16.17 11.24 15.82
CA SER A 332 -15.34 10.09 15.46
C SER A 332 -14.06 9.99 16.29
N LYS A 333 -13.85 10.88 17.26
CA LYS A 333 -12.73 10.88 18.21
C LYS A 333 -11.35 10.96 17.52
N GLN A 334 -11.27 11.65 16.39
CA GLN A 334 -10.05 11.75 15.59
C GLN A 334 -9.26 13.01 15.97
N ILE A 335 -8.47 12.94 17.04
CA ILE A 335 -7.75 14.11 17.57
C ILE A 335 -6.80 14.74 16.54
N ASN A 336 -6.12 13.94 15.72
CA ASN A 336 -5.22 14.46 14.69
C ASN A 336 -6.00 15.21 13.59
N SER A 337 -7.21 14.75 13.25
CA SER A 337 -8.09 15.48 12.33
C SER A 337 -8.54 16.81 12.94
N VAL A 338 -8.90 16.84 14.23
CA VAL A 338 -9.25 18.08 14.95
C VAL A 338 -8.09 19.07 14.92
N ARG A 339 -6.88 18.62 15.26
CA ARG A 339 -5.66 19.44 15.24
C ARG A 339 -5.40 20.02 13.87
N TYR A 340 -5.47 19.19 12.83
CA TYR A 340 -5.27 19.62 11.45
C TYR A 340 -6.32 20.63 10.99
N LEU A 341 -7.61 20.37 11.23
CA LEU A 341 -8.68 21.28 10.81
C LEU A 341 -8.54 22.66 11.45
N HIS A 342 -8.15 22.72 12.72
CA HIS A 342 -7.99 24.02 13.39
C HIS A 342 -6.64 24.70 13.13
N HIS A 343 -5.52 23.97 13.15
CA HIS A 343 -4.19 24.56 13.01
C HIS A 343 -3.85 24.84 11.54
N GLU A 344 -3.96 23.82 10.67
CA GLU A 344 -3.57 23.95 9.26
C GLU A 344 -4.67 24.63 8.43
N MET A 345 -5.93 24.34 8.73
CA MET A 345 -7.07 24.87 7.95
C MET A 345 -7.76 26.07 8.62
N GLU A 346 -7.25 26.54 9.76
CA GLU A 346 -7.75 27.70 10.53
C GLU A 346 -9.24 27.62 10.89
N MET A 347 -9.79 26.41 11.07
CA MET A 347 -11.19 26.23 11.44
C MET A 347 -11.42 26.40 12.94
N PRO A 348 -12.30 27.32 13.38
CA PRO A 348 -12.55 27.51 14.80
C PRO A 348 -13.24 26.29 15.42
N ILE A 349 -12.86 25.96 16.66
CA ILE A 349 -13.60 25.00 17.48
C ILE A 349 -14.72 25.75 18.21
N GLU A 350 -15.95 25.50 17.78
CA GLU A 350 -17.13 26.10 18.37
C GLU A 350 -17.66 25.29 19.55
N THR A 351 -18.54 25.90 20.35
CA THR A 351 -19.16 25.28 21.53
C THR A 351 -19.82 23.94 21.20
N ASP A 352 -20.51 23.83 20.05
CA ASP A 352 -21.16 22.60 19.63
C ASP A 352 -20.16 21.44 19.46
N ALA A 353 -18.94 21.73 18.95
CA ALA A 353 -17.89 20.73 18.80
C ALA A 353 -17.33 20.27 20.15
N LEU A 354 -17.20 21.18 21.11
CA LEU A 354 -16.81 20.85 22.48
C LEU A 354 -17.87 20.01 23.20
N VAL A 355 -19.16 20.32 22.98
CA VAL A 355 -20.29 19.54 23.50
C VAL A 355 -20.28 18.13 22.91
N GLU A 356 -20.01 17.97 21.61
CA GLU A 356 -19.86 16.64 20.98
C GLU A 356 -18.68 15.85 21.58
N ALA A 357 -17.54 16.50 21.83
CA ALA A 357 -16.40 15.86 22.51
C ALA A 357 -16.80 15.38 23.92
N ALA A 358 -17.50 16.20 24.71
CA ALA A 358 -17.97 15.81 26.04
C ALA A 358 -18.99 14.66 25.99
N ARG A 359 -19.91 14.68 25.02
CA ARG A 359 -20.90 13.61 24.79
C ARG A 359 -20.30 12.28 24.38
N SER A 360 -19.09 12.28 23.81
CA SER A 360 -18.39 11.05 23.48
C SER A 360 -18.08 10.18 24.71
N CYS A 361 -18.11 10.77 25.92
CA CYS A 361 -17.75 10.16 27.20
C CYS A 361 -16.37 9.48 27.19
N ASP A 362 -15.49 9.92 26.30
CA ASP A 362 -14.14 9.40 26.13
C ASP A 362 -13.15 10.33 26.83
N LEU A 363 -12.88 10.02 28.10
CA LEU A 363 -12.07 10.89 28.96
C LEU A 363 -10.66 11.17 28.37
N PRO A 364 -9.91 10.18 27.84
CA PRO A 364 -8.66 10.45 27.13
C PRO A 364 -8.82 11.46 25.98
N PHE A 365 -9.83 11.29 25.12
CA PHE A 365 -10.06 12.21 24.01
C PHE A 365 -10.43 13.63 24.48
N VAL A 366 -11.29 13.75 25.51
CA VAL A 366 -11.68 15.05 26.08
C VAL A 366 -10.47 15.77 26.69
N ILE A 367 -9.60 15.03 27.39
CA ILE A 367 -8.34 15.57 27.93
C ILE A 367 -7.46 16.06 26.80
N ASP A 368 -7.28 15.27 25.73
CA ASP A 368 -6.46 15.66 24.58
C ASP A 368 -6.96 16.92 23.89
N VAL A 369 -8.28 17.06 23.70
CA VAL A 369 -8.90 18.27 23.15
C VAL A 369 -8.63 19.46 24.09
N ASN A 370 -8.83 19.29 25.41
CA ASN A 370 -8.65 20.35 26.38
C ASN A 370 -7.18 20.83 26.45
N ILE A 371 -6.23 19.92 26.64
CA ILE A 371 -4.78 20.22 26.67
C ILE A 371 -4.39 20.99 25.42
N TRP A 372 -4.84 20.52 24.26
CA TRP A 372 -4.46 21.14 23.00
C TRP A 372 -5.10 22.52 22.81
N THR A 373 -6.39 22.71 23.15
CA THR A 373 -7.03 24.04 23.11
C THR A 373 -6.36 25.04 24.04
N TYR A 374 -5.92 24.59 25.23
CA TYR A 374 -5.18 25.41 26.19
C TYR A 374 -3.81 25.85 25.63
N GLN A 375 -3.06 24.93 25.00
CA GLN A 375 -1.78 25.24 24.38
C GLN A 375 -1.90 26.31 23.28
N GLN A 376 -2.93 26.22 22.42
CA GLN A 376 -3.17 27.22 21.36
C GLN A 376 -3.45 28.62 21.94
N GLN A 377 -4.21 28.70 23.04
CA GLN A 377 -4.49 29.98 23.71
C GLN A 377 -3.22 30.62 24.29
N GLN A 378 -2.28 29.83 24.80
CA GLN A 378 -0.99 30.37 25.28
C GLN A 378 -0.14 30.96 24.15
N HIS A 379 -0.19 30.39 22.95
CA HIS A 379 0.54 30.93 21.79
C HIS A 379 -0.08 32.22 21.23
N HIS A 380 -1.39 32.46 21.41
CA HIS A 380 -2.06 33.68 20.96
C HIS A 380 -2.07 34.82 22.01
N HIS A 381 -1.75 34.55 23.28
CA HIS A 381 -1.71 35.55 24.36
C HIS A 381 -0.41 36.37 24.44
N HIS A 382 0.03 36.91 23.30
CA HIS A 382 0.70 38.22 23.27
C HIS A 382 -0.26 39.40 23.09
N HIS A 383 -1.58 39.14 23.06
CA HIS A 383 -2.62 40.13 23.40
C HIS A 383 -3.67 39.51 24.35
N PRO A 384 -4.02 40.17 25.48
CA PRO A 384 -4.88 39.57 26.50
C PRO A 384 -6.34 40.00 26.33
N SER A 385 -7.26 39.03 26.14
CA SER A 385 -8.62 39.12 26.72
C SER A 385 -9.43 37.83 26.54
N LEU A 386 -9.81 37.23 27.67
CA LEU A 386 -11.10 36.58 27.99
C LEU A 386 -11.62 35.45 27.05
N SER A 387 -11.30 34.19 27.36
CA SER A 387 -12.20 33.04 27.05
C SER A 387 -12.04 31.80 27.97
N ILE A 388 -10.95 31.73 28.75
CA ILE A 388 -10.55 30.55 29.56
C ILE A 388 -11.65 30.05 30.51
N ASN A 389 -12.41 30.95 31.14
CA ASN A 389 -13.39 30.57 32.16
C ASN A 389 -14.76 30.12 31.63
N GLN A 390 -15.09 30.35 30.36
CA GLN A 390 -16.42 29.99 29.84
C GLN A 390 -16.47 28.54 29.34
N SER A 391 -15.42 28.06 28.67
CA SER A 391 -15.39 26.68 28.13
C SER A 391 -15.25 25.62 29.22
N ILE A 392 -14.42 25.87 30.25
CA ILE A 392 -14.26 24.96 31.39
C ILE A 392 -15.53 24.90 32.24
N ASN A 393 -16.18 26.05 32.47
CA ASN A 393 -17.46 26.09 33.20
C ASN A 393 -18.59 25.43 32.43
N HIS A 394 -18.65 25.56 31.09
CA HIS A 394 -19.65 24.86 30.27
C HIS A 394 -19.49 23.34 30.27
N ILE A 395 -18.25 22.85 30.18
CA ILE A 395 -17.98 21.40 30.24
C ILE A 395 -18.29 20.86 31.65
N SER A 396 -17.87 21.57 32.70
CA SER A 396 -18.13 21.19 34.10
C SER A 396 -19.63 21.21 34.46
N GLN A 397 -20.37 22.21 33.98
CA GLN A 397 -21.83 22.29 34.13
C GLN A 397 -22.56 21.14 33.40
N TYR A 398 -22.08 20.72 32.23
CA TYR A 398 -22.70 19.59 31.51
C TYR A 398 -22.51 18.26 32.25
N PHE A 399 -21.32 18.01 32.81
CA PHE A 399 -21.07 16.82 33.63
C PHE A 399 -21.88 16.79 34.94
N THR A 400 -22.22 17.95 35.50
CA THR A 400 -23.04 18.03 36.74
C THR A 400 -24.55 17.93 36.50
N THR A 401 -25.03 18.14 35.27
CA THR A 401 -26.48 18.11 34.95
C THR A 401 -26.94 16.77 34.35
N THR A 402 -26.01 15.90 33.92
CA THR A 402 -26.32 14.67 33.17
C THR A 402 -25.97 13.36 33.90
N MET A 403 -25.42 13.45 35.12
CA MET A 403 -25.40 12.35 36.10
C MET A 403 -26.50 12.57 37.12
#